data_AF-U7LCJ1-F1
#
_entry.id   AF-U7LCJ1-F1
#
_cell.length_a   1.000
_cell.length_b   1.000
_cell.length_c   1.000
_cell.angle_alpha   90.00
_cell.angle_beta   90.00
_cell.angle_gamma   90.00
#
_symmetry.space_group_name_H-M   'P 1'
#
loop_
_entity.id
_entity.type
_entity.pdbx_description
1 polymer ?
#
loop_
_entity_poly.entity_id
_entity_poly.type
_entity_poly.pdbx_seq_one_letter_code
_entity_poly.pdbx_strand_id
1 'polypeptide(L)'
;MAANVRYNDPFTSTEKKVSAPEGAEYVVVRKRGEAAVDGEVMSFHGTREEAREAVMAGLTEEFKTAVDNEPIYVTHARLRSL
;
A
#
# COMPACT_ATOMS: atom_id res chain seq x y z
N MET A 1 -14.08 5.20 13.75
CA MET A 1 -14.77 4.03 13.17
C MET A 1 -13.95 3.50 11.99
N ALA A 2 -14.12 2.24 11.59
CA ALA A 2 -13.50 1.68 10.39
C ALA A 2 -14.59 1.35 9.36
N ALA A 3 -14.34 1.65 8.09
CA ALA A 3 -15.25 1.39 6.99
C ALA A 3 -14.67 0.30 6.08
N ASN A 4 -15.55 -0.56 5.57
CA ASN A 4 -15.16 -1.51 4.53
C ASN A 4 -15.08 -0.76 3.20
N VAL A 5 -13.89 -0.75 2.63
CA VAL A 5 -13.56 -0.10 1.37
C VAL A 5 -12.90 -1.11 0.45
N ARG A 6 -12.79 -0.74 -0.82
CA ARG A 6 -12.06 -1.50 -1.81
C ARG A 6 -10.98 -0.66 -2.48
N TYR A 7 -9.95 -1.32 -2.96
CA TYR A 7 -8.97 -0.73 -3.87
C TYR A 7 -8.53 -1.78 -4.89
N ASN A 8 -7.98 -1.33 -6.01
CA ASN A 8 -7.33 -2.24 -6.95
C ASN A 8 -5.87 -2.35 -6.56
N ASP A 9 -5.40 -3.56 -6.35
CA ASP A 9 -4.00 -3.82 -6.07
C ASP A 9 -3.14 -3.29 -7.23
N PRO A 10 -2.16 -2.42 -6.97
CA PRO A 10 -1.37 -1.79 -8.01
C PRO A 10 -0.38 -2.75 -8.70
N PHE A 11 -0.14 -3.93 -8.13
CA PHE A 11 0.78 -4.94 -8.68
C PHE A 11 0.04 -6.00 -9.49
N THR A 12 -1.17 -6.38 -9.09
CA THR A 12 -1.95 -7.44 -9.77
C THR A 12 -3.20 -6.92 -10.48
N SER A 13 -3.59 -5.65 -10.27
CA SER A 13 -4.87 -5.07 -10.69
C SER A 13 -6.11 -5.79 -10.13
N THR A 14 -5.94 -6.65 -9.12
CA THR A 14 -7.02 -7.39 -8.47
C THR A 14 -7.77 -6.49 -7.50
N GLU A 15 -9.11 -6.55 -7.50
CA GLU A 15 -9.90 -5.85 -6.49
C GLU A 15 -9.68 -6.48 -5.10
N LYS A 16 -9.33 -5.64 -4.12
CA LYS A 16 -9.13 -6.01 -2.72
C LYS A 16 -10.12 -5.27 -1.84
N LYS A 17 -10.66 -5.97 -0.85
CA LYS A 17 -11.55 -5.40 0.17
C LYS A 17 -10.79 -5.34 1.49
N VAL A 18 -10.80 -4.18 2.13
CA VAL A 18 -10.07 -3.93 3.39
C VAL A 18 -10.90 -3.05 4.31
N SER A 19 -10.62 -3.16 5.61
CA SER A 19 -11.17 -2.24 6.60
C SER A 19 -10.19 -1.10 6.79
N ALA A 20 -10.59 0.11 6.41
CA ALA A 20 -9.79 1.33 6.54
C ALA A 20 -10.37 2.24 7.62
N PRO A 21 -9.54 3.04 8.31
CA PRO A 21 -10.03 4.05 9.24
C PRO A 21 -10.88 5.09 8.50
N GLU A 22 -11.86 5.66 9.21
CA GLU A 22 -12.67 6.75 8.69
C GLU A 22 -11.81 7.92 8.22
N GLY A 23 -12.11 8.48 7.05
CA GLY A 23 -11.34 9.55 6.42
C GLY A 23 -10.15 9.09 5.58
N ALA A 24 -9.84 7.79 5.52
CA ALA A 24 -8.82 7.28 4.61
C ALA A 24 -9.30 7.31 3.15
N GLU A 25 -8.51 7.95 2.28
CA GLU A 25 -8.70 7.93 0.82
C GLU A 25 -7.65 7.11 0.09
N TYR A 26 -6.53 6.80 0.74
CA TYR A 26 -5.40 6.08 0.16
C TYR A 26 -4.93 4.95 1.05
N VAL A 27 -4.41 3.91 0.41
CA VAL A 27 -3.73 2.78 1.05
C VAL A 27 -2.32 2.67 0.48
N VAL A 28 -1.33 2.47 1.33
CA VAL A 28 0.05 2.15 0.94
C VAL A 28 0.21 0.65 1.00
N VAL A 29 0.73 0.08 -0.08
CA VAL A 29 0.98 -1.35 -0.20
C VAL A 29 2.45 -1.60 -0.55
N ARG A 30 3.00 -2.70 -0.03
CA ARG A 30 4.33 -3.19 -0.40
C ARG A 30 4.25 -4.53 -1.10
N LYS A 31 5.24 -4.81 -1.92
CA LYS A 31 5.50 -6.13 -2.50
C LYS A 31 7.01 -6.38 -2.45
N ARG A 32 7.38 -7.61 -2.11
CA ARG A 32 8.76 -8.10 -2.19
C ARG A 32 8.90 -9.09 -3.33
N GLY A 33 10.06 -9.06 -3.98
CA GLY A 33 10.38 -9.93 -5.11
C GLY A 33 9.70 -9.51 -6.42
N GLU A 34 10.06 -10.19 -7.51
CA GLU A 34 9.57 -9.86 -8.85
C GLU A 34 8.19 -10.45 -9.15
N ALA A 35 7.78 -11.51 -8.45
CA ALA A 35 6.55 -12.25 -8.70
C ALA A 35 5.30 -11.35 -8.63
N ALA A 36 4.40 -11.43 -9.62
CA ALA A 36 3.14 -10.69 -9.63
C ALA A 36 2.17 -11.25 -8.57
N VAL A 37 2.40 -10.86 -7.32
CA VAL A 37 1.59 -11.20 -6.16
C VAL A 37 0.92 -9.94 -5.61
N ASP A 38 -0.17 -10.15 -4.88
CA ASP A 38 -0.86 -9.07 -4.21
C ASP A 38 0.05 -8.37 -3.19
N GLY A 39 -0.08 -7.06 -3.13
CA GLY A 39 0.63 -6.24 -2.17
C GLY A 39 0.11 -6.44 -0.74
N GLU A 40 1.03 -6.35 0.21
CA GLU A 40 0.73 -6.29 1.63
C GLU A 40 0.37 -4.85 2.01
N VAL A 41 -0.78 -4.66 2.66
CA VAL A 41 -1.21 -3.34 3.15
C VAL A 41 -0.33 -2.90 4.30
N MET A 42 0.28 -1.73 4.17
CA MET A 42 1.14 -1.16 5.21
C MET A 42 0.41 -0.10 6.05
N SER A 43 -0.28 0.84 5.40
CA SER A 43 -0.89 1.98 6.09
C SER A 43 -2.01 2.63 5.27
N PHE A 44 -2.81 3.46 5.92
CA PHE A 44 -3.93 4.20 5.33
C PHE A 44 -3.74 5.70 5.58
N HIS A 45 -4.11 6.52 4.60
CA HIS A 45 -3.88 7.97 4.62
C HIS A 45 -5.07 8.74 4.06
N GLY A 46 -5.30 9.94 4.59
CA GLY A 46 -6.40 10.80 4.16
C GLY A 46 -6.12 11.53 2.86
N THR A 47 -4.86 11.89 2.61
CA THR A 47 -4.47 12.63 1.40
C THR A 47 -3.43 11.90 0.57
N ARG A 48 -3.30 12.33 -0.69
CA ARG A 48 -2.28 11.81 -1.61
C ARG A 48 -0.87 12.19 -1.16
N GLU A 49 -0.70 13.36 -0.55
CA GLU A 49 0.60 13.84 -0.08
C GLU A 49 1.10 12.98 1.07
N GLU A 50 0.27 12.73 2.09
CA GLU A 50 0.58 11.82 3.18
C GLU A 50 0.91 10.40 2.68
N ALA A 51 0.12 9.87 1.75
CA ALA A 51 0.39 8.56 1.16
C ALA A 51 1.73 8.51 0.41
N ARG A 52 2.10 9.59 -0.30
CA ARG A 52 3.38 9.69 -1.01
C ARG A 52 4.56 9.76 -0.04
N GLU A 53 4.43 10.53 1.04
CA GLU A 53 5.44 10.58 2.09
C GLU A 53 5.62 9.22 2.76
N ALA A 54 4.52 8.53 3.05
CA ALA A 54 4.54 7.18 3.61
C ALA A 54 5.17 6.15 2.67
N VAL A 55 4.99 6.26 1.34
CA VAL A 55 5.70 5.42 0.37
C VAL A 55 7.21 5.63 0.47
N MET A 56 7.69 6.88 0.52
CA MET A 56 9.11 7.19 0.65
C MET A 56 9.70 6.69 1.98
N ALA A 57 8.95 6.87 3.08
CA ALA A 57 9.32 6.37 4.39
C ALA A 57 9.41 4.84 4.40
N GLY A 58 8.39 4.15 3.88
CA GLY A 58 8.33 2.69 3.76
C GLY A 58 9.48 2.13 2.93
N LEU A 59 9.81 2.77 1.79
CA LEU A 59 11.00 2.40 1.01
C LEU A 59 12.27 2.51 1.85
N THR A 60 12.45 3.63 2.57
CA THR A 60 13.63 3.88 3.40
C THR A 60 13.79 2.86 4.52
N GLU A 61 12.69 2.45 5.16
CA GLU A 61 12.71 1.43 6.21
C GLU A 61 13.00 0.04 5.65
N GLU A 62 12.37 -0.33 4.55
CA GLU A 62 12.59 -1.63 3.92
C GLU A 62 14.04 -1.77 3.41
N PHE A 63 14.63 -0.71 2.85
CA PHE A 63 16.05 -0.70 2.43
C PHE A 63 17.03 -0.96 3.57
N LYS A 64 16.71 -0.59 4.81
CA LYS A 64 17.57 -0.90 5.98
C LYS A 64 17.59 -2.39 6.30
N THR A 65 16.60 -3.14 5.84
CA THR A 65 16.41 -4.56 6.14
C THR A 65 16.56 -5.46 4.90
N ALA A 66 16.88 -4.88 3.75
CA ALA A 66 17.08 -5.63 2.51
C ALA A 66 18.42 -6.38 2.58
N VAL A 67 18.37 -7.69 2.88
CA VAL A 67 19.56 -8.52 3.08
C VAL A 67 20.05 -9.17 1.77
N ASP A 68 19.17 -9.35 0.77
CA ASP A 68 19.42 -10.28 -0.35
C ASP A 68 19.26 -9.71 -1.77
N ASN A 69 19.34 -8.39 -1.97
CA ASN A 69 19.03 -7.71 -3.25
C ASN A 69 17.62 -8.01 -3.81
N GLU A 70 16.72 -8.55 -2.98
CA GLU A 70 15.33 -8.76 -3.37
C GLU A 70 14.68 -7.40 -3.66
N PRO A 71 14.10 -7.19 -4.86
CA PRO A 71 13.49 -5.92 -5.17
C PRO A 71 12.27 -5.69 -4.29
N ILE A 72 12.23 -4.52 -3.66
CA ILE A 72 11.11 -4.09 -2.83
C ILE A 72 10.39 -2.95 -3.53
N TYR A 73 9.09 -3.12 -3.71
CA TYR A 73 8.21 -2.14 -4.32
C TYR A 73 7.23 -1.63 -3.27
N VAL A 74 7.11 -0.32 -3.14
CA VAL A 74 6.12 0.31 -2.27
C VAL A 74 5.40 1.37 -3.11
N THR A 75 4.08 1.37 -3.06
CA THR A 75 3.26 2.36 -3.78
C THR A 75 1.94 2.58 -3.06
N HIS A 76 1.16 3.55 -3.52
CA HIS A 76 -0.16 3.84 -2.98
C HIS A 76 -1.25 3.60 -4.02
N ALA A 77 -2.44 3.22 -3.54
CA ALA A 77 -3.65 3.09 -4.33
C ALA A 77 -4.79 3.90 -3.71
N ARG A 78 -5.72 4.34 -4.54
CA ARG A 78 -6.91 5.07 -4.08
C ARG A 78 -7.97 4.11 -3.58
N LEU A 79 -8.47 4.36 -2.38
CA LEU A 79 -9.61 3.66 -1.81
C LEU A 79 -10.91 4.11 -2.49
N ARG A 80 -11.87 3.20 -2.55
CA ARG A 80 -13.23 3.44 -3.03
C ARG A 80 -14.20 2.85 -2.04
N SER A 81 -15.34 3.50 -1.87
CA SER A 81 -16.47 2.90 -1.15
C SER A 81 -16.91 1.60 -1.84
N LEU A 82 -17.39 0.67 -1.02
CA LEU A 82 -18.04 -0.55 -1.49
C LEU A 82 -19.36 -0.24 -2.18
#